data_AF-A0AB36BZF0-F1
#
_entry.id   AF-A0AB36BZF0-F1
#
_cell.length_a   1.000
_cell.length_b   1.000
_cell.length_c   1.000
_cell.angle_alpha   90.00
_cell.angle_beta   90.00
_cell.angle_gamma   90.00
#
_symmetry.space_group_name_H-M   'P 1'
#
loop_
_entity.id
_entity.type
_entity.pdbx_description
1 polymer ?
#
loop_
_entity_poly.entity_id
_entity_poly.type
_entity_poly.pdbx_seq_one_letter_code
_entity_poly.pdbx_strand_id
1 'polypeptide(L)'
;MSTSGRFTIPSESNFAEKTAELARLWGADAVRNSDGTQLDDEVVALGMKVYTAYFPTRAHNEWITLHMDETPQVYLLSKRALAESDTVDVSLMDGFFEEQLKPNFDADPHKYWEVVDRSTGAVVPTEQWTVDAEAGVVHVFGAELMHEYTVSFLAYIIWDPVEMYNHLTNGWGDKEHEIPFDIYHPA
;
A
#
# COMPACT_ATOMS: atom_id res chain seq x y z
N MET A 1 -40.23 11.11 -24.55
CA MET A 1 -39.17 12.08 -24.21
C MET A 1 -37.91 11.28 -23.93
N SER A 2 -36.81 11.51 -24.64
CA SER A 2 -35.52 10.97 -24.19
C SER A 2 -35.11 11.78 -22.96
N THR A 3 -34.97 11.13 -21.83
CA THR A 3 -34.42 11.76 -20.62
C THR A 3 -32.91 11.89 -20.81
N SER A 4 -32.36 13.07 -20.50
CA SER A 4 -30.92 13.32 -20.48
C SER A 4 -30.48 13.87 -19.12
N GLY A 5 -29.20 13.75 -18.83
CA GLY A 5 -28.56 14.13 -17.57
C GLY A 5 -28.65 13.09 -16.47
N ARG A 6 -28.08 13.42 -15.29
CA ARG A 6 -27.87 12.49 -14.16
C ARG A 6 -26.98 11.30 -14.53
N PHE A 7 -26.09 11.47 -15.51
CA PHE A 7 -25.22 10.40 -16.01
C PHE A 7 -23.82 10.93 -16.26
N THR A 8 -22.84 10.34 -15.59
CA THR A 8 -21.40 10.65 -15.78
C THR A 8 -20.75 9.54 -16.59
N ILE A 9 -20.10 9.90 -17.70
CA ILE A 9 -19.38 8.94 -18.56
C ILE A 9 -17.87 9.00 -18.29
N PRO A 10 -17.15 7.86 -18.24
CA PRO A 10 -15.68 7.89 -18.27
C PRO A 10 -15.18 8.23 -19.68
N SER A 11 -14.00 8.87 -19.76
CA SER A 11 -13.29 9.12 -21.02
C SER A 11 -11.80 8.83 -20.86
N GLU A 12 -11.12 8.55 -21.97
CA GLU A 12 -9.69 8.27 -22.04
C GLU A 12 -9.07 9.05 -23.21
N SER A 13 -7.77 9.32 -23.14
CA SER A 13 -7.05 10.05 -24.19
C SER A 13 -7.07 9.28 -25.51
N ASN A 14 -7.19 10.00 -26.63
CA ASN A 14 -7.33 9.44 -27.99
C ASN A 14 -8.64 8.66 -28.23
N PHE A 15 -9.69 8.95 -27.44
CA PHE A 15 -11.01 8.30 -27.58
C PHE A 15 -12.17 9.31 -27.66
N ALA A 16 -11.86 10.55 -28.06
CA ALA A 16 -12.81 11.66 -28.09
C ALA A 16 -14.07 11.40 -28.94
N GLU A 17 -13.91 10.88 -30.17
CA GLU A 17 -15.04 10.62 -31.08
C GLU A 17 -16.05 9.64 -30.45
N LYS A 18 -15.55 8.53 -29.89
CA LYS A 18 -16.38 7.52 -29.23
C LYS A 18 -16.97 8.01 -27.91
N THR A 19 -16.23 8.82 -27.16
CA THR A 19 -16.76 9.50 -25.96
C THR A 19 -17.98 10.36 -26.33
N ALA A 20 -17.89 11.15 -27.42
CA ALA A 20 -18.98 11.99 -27.89
C ALA A 20 -20.19 11.18 -28.40
N GLU A 21 -19.94 10.07 -29.10
CA GLU A 21 -20.99 9.13 -29.54
C GLU A 21 -21.77 8.56 -28.35
N LEU A 22 -21.05 8.01 -27.36
CA LEU A 22 -21.66 7.39 -26.17
C LEU A 22 -22.33 8.42 -25.26
N ALA A 23 -21.73 9.60 -25.09
CA ALA A 23 -22.33 10.69 -24.32
C ALA A 23 -23.71 11.09 -24.89
N ARG A 24 -23.84 11.19 -26.22
CA ARG A 24 -25.13 11.43 -26.89
C ARG A 24 -26.09 10.26 -26.73
N LEU A 25 -25.62 9.03 -26.88
CA LEU A 25 -26.45 7.83 -26.79
C LEU A 25 -27.04 7.63 -25.38
N TRP A 26 -26.23 7.86 -24.35
CA TRP A 26 -26.61 7.66 -22.94
C TRP A 26 -27.19 8.92 -22.29
N GLY A 27 -27.13 10.06 -22.98
CA GLY A 27 -27.60 11.34 -22.46
C GLY A 27 -26.74 11.85 -21.28
N ALA A 28 -25.42 11.68 -21.35
CA ALA A 28 -24.48 12.12 -20.33
C ALA A 28 -24.47 13.66 -20.19
N ASP A 29 -24.43 14.15 -18.95
CA ASP A 29 -24.26 15.57 -18.60
C ASP A 29 -22.94 15.85 -17.88
N ALA A 30 -22.19 14.80 -17.55
CA ALA A 30 -20.87 14.89 -16.95
C ALA A 30 -19.90 13.89 -17.58
N VAL A 31 -18.61 14.23 -17.54
CA VAL A 31 -17.50 13.37 -17.99
C VAL A 31 -16.45 13.27 -16.88
N ARG A 32 -15.90 12.08 -16.68
CA ARG A 32 -14.79 11.81 -15.75
C ARG A 32 -13.56 11.42 -16.54
N ASN A 33 -12.43 12.07 -16.27
CA ASN A 33 -11.15 11.72 -16.89
C ASN A 33 -10.64 10.35 -16.39
N SER A 34 -9.80 9.69 -17.20
CA SER A 34 -9.02 8.55 -16.71
C SER A 34 -8.01 9.05 -15.68
N ASP A 35 -7.68 8.19 -14.72
CA ASP A 35 -6.82 8.58 -13.60
C ASP A 35 -5.42 8.93 -14.10
N GLY A 36 -4.95 10.14 -13.76
CA GLY A 36 -3.64 10.65 -14.20
C GLY A 36 -3.59 11.20 -15.63
N THR A 37 -4.72 11.29 -16.37
CA THR A 37 -4.75 11.87 -17.71
C THR A 37 -5.52 13.19 -17.78
N GLN A 38 -5.15 14.02 -18.78
CA GLN A 38 -5.96 15.17 -19.17
C GLN A 38 -6.99 14.74 -20.22
N LEU A 39 -8.18 15.34 -20.16
CA LEU A 39 -9.19 15.16 -21.21
C LEU A 39 -8.71 15.84 -22.49
N ASP A 40 -8.98 15.21 -23.63
CA ASP A 40 -8.75 15.83 -24.94
C ASP A 40 -9.61 17.11 -25.06
N ASP A 41 -9.08 18.16 -25.70
CA ASP A 41 -9.80 19.44 -25.91
C ASP A 41 -11.17 19.21 -26.58
N GLU A 42 -11.25 18.21 -27.45
CA GLU A 42 -12.48 17.79 -28.13
C GLU A 42 -13.56 17.29 -27.14
N VAL A 43 -13.16 16.58 -26.08
CA VAL A 43 -14.08 16.11 -25.02
C VAL A 43 -14.51 17.27 -24.14
N VAL A 44 -13.60 18.20 -23.83
CA VAL A 44 -13.92 19.43 -23.08
C VAL A 44 -14.90 20.30 -23.86
N ALA A 45 -14.73 20.41 -25.18
CA ALA A 45 -15.61 21.17 -26.06
C ALA A 45 -17.06 20.65 -26.12
N LEU A 46 -17.35 19.44 -25.62
CA LEU A 46 -18.72 18.92 -25.48
C LEU A 46 -19.53 19.68 -24.42
N GLY A 47 -18.89 20.49 -23.58
CA GLY A 47 -19.58 21.37 -22.61
C GLY A 47 -20.24 20.64 -21.44
N MET A 48 -19.85 19.38 -21.20
CA MET A 48 -20.31 18.60 -20.05
C MET A 48 -19.62 19.05 -18.75
N LYS A 49 -20.22 18.75 -17.60
CA LYS A 49 -19.57 18.94 -16.30
C LYS A 49 -18.34 18.02 -16.20
N VAL A 50 -17.17 18.58 -15.91
CA VAL A 50 -15.91 17.81 -15.84
C VAL A 50 -15.63 17.38 -14.40
N TYR A 51 -15.42 16.08 -14.21
CA TYR A 51 -14.98 15.48 -12.95
C TYR A 51 -13.53 15.04 -13.09
N THR A 52 -12.73 15.43 -12.09
CA THR A 52 -11.33 15.03 -11.96
C THR A 52 -11.14 14.36 -10.62
N ALA A 53 -10.62 13.14 -10.61
CA ALA A 53 -10.22 12.49 -9.38
C ALA A 53 -8.97 13.18 -8.84
N TYR A 54 -8.92 13.40 -7.52
CA TYR A 54 -7.76 13.92 -6.83
C TYR A 54 -7.26 12.86 -5.84
N PHE A 55 -5.95 12.63 -5.82
CA PHE A 55 -5.29 11.62 -5.00
C PHE A 55 -4.40 12.31 -3.97
N PRO A 56 -4.90 12.58 -2.75
CA PRO A 56 -4.20 13.46 -1.81
C PRO A 56 -2.92 12.88 -1.23
N THR A 57 -2.78 11.54 -1.21
CA THR A 57 -1.72 10.81 -0.48
C THR A 57 -0.92 9.86 -1.36
N ARG A 58 -0.91 10.07 -2.68
CA ARG A 58 -0.11 9.33 -3.67
C ARG A 58 0.11 10.15 -4.94
N ALA A 59 0.67 9.55 -6.00
CA ALA A 59 1.01 10.18 -7.28
C ALA A 59 2.10 11.27 -7.25
N HIS A 60 2.87 11.34 -6.15
CA HIS A 60 3.94 12.31 -5.93
C HIS A 60 5.20 11.63 -5.37
N ASN A 61 5.74 10.65 -6.11
CA ASN A 61 6.96 9.94 -5.73
C ASN A 61 8.14 10.90 -5.52
N GLU A 62 8.20 12.01 -6.26
CA GLU A 62 9.23 13.05 -6.12
C GLU A 62 9.27 13.69 -4.72
N TRP A 63 8.14 13.70 -4.02
CA TRP A 63 8.07 14.13 -2.63
C TRP A 63 8.48 12.99 -1.71
N ILE A 64 7.74 11.87 -1.73
CA ILE A 64 7.87 10.84 -0.70
C ILE A 64 9.19 10.07 -0.76
N THR A 65 9.85 10.00 -1.93
CA THR A 65 11.20 9.41 -2.02
C THR A 65 12.25 10.20 -1.24
N LEU A 66 11.99 11.46 -0.89
CA LEU A 66 12.83 12.29 -0.01
C LEU A 66 12.48 12.15 1.48
N HIS A 67 11.34 11.53 1.80
CA HIS A 67 10.72 11.47 3.13
C HIS A 67 10.18 10.06 3.44
N MET A 68 10.91 9.01 3.07
CA MET A 68 10.40 7.62 3.11
C MET A 68 9.95 7.12 4.50
N ASP A 69 10.41 7.76 5.58
CA ASP A 69 9.96 7.53 6.95
C ASP A 69 8.54 8.07 7.24
N GLU A 70 7.98 8.86 6.32
CA GLU A 70 6.62 9.43 6.35
C GLU A 70 5.64 8.66 5.46
N THR A 71 6.00 7.45 5.02
CA THR A 71 5.04 6.52 4.42
C THR A 71 4.09 5.99 5.50
N PRO A 72 2.82 5.65 5.16
CA PRO A 72 1.92 5.00 6.10
C PRO A 72 2.53 3.71 6.63
N GLN A 73 2.21 3.37 7.88
CA GLN A 73 2.76 2.19 8.54
C GLN A 73 1.66 1.24 9.00
N VAL A 74 2.00 -0.04 9.13
CA VAL A 74 1.12 -1.09 9.63
C VAL A 74 1.88 -2.03 10.55
N TYR A 75 1.23 -2.49 11.61
CA TYR A 75 1.72 -3.63 12.38
C TYR A 75 1.46 -4.92 11.63
N LEU A 76 2.53 -5.62 11.29
CA LEU A 76 2.50 -6.96 10.69
C LEU A 76 2.74 -8.01 11.77
N LEU A 77 2.15 -9.18 11.59
CA LEU A 77 2.35 -10.34 12.43
C LEU A 77 3.05 -11.43 11.62
N SER A 78 4.26 -11.82 12.01
CA SER A 78 4.99 -12.90 11.34
C SER A 78 4.20 -14.22 11.38
N LYS A 79 4.61 -15.18 10.53
CA LYS A 79 4.23 -16.57 10.74
C LYS A 79 4.74 -17.07 12.10
N ARG A 80 4.10 -18.13 12.58
CA ARG A 80 4.50 -18.84 13.81
C ARG A 80 5.76 -19.64 13.53
N ALA A 81 6.82 -19.39 14.31
CA ALA A 81 8.05 -20.17 14.30
C ALA A 81 8.05 -21.14 15.49
N LEU A 82 8.26 -22.43 15.23
CA LEU A 82 8.34 -23.44 16.28
C LEU A 82 9.75 -23.48 16.86
N ALA A 83 9.87 -23.35 18.18
CA ALA A 83 11.15 -23.54 18.87
C ALA A 83 11.46 -25.03 19.03
N GLU A 84 12.48 -25.52 18.31
CA GLU A 84 13.01 -26.89 18.45
C GLU A 84 14.25 -26.96 19.37
N SER A 85 14.70 -25.81 19.87
CA SER A 85 15.74 -25.66 20.88
C SER A 85 15.41 -24.48 21.82
N ASP A 86 16.38 -24.07 22.64
CA ASP A 86 16.31 -22.86 23.48
C ASP A 86 16.46 -21.56 22.68
N THR A 87 16.49 -21.64 21.36
CA THR A 87 16.58 -20.50 20.45
C THR A 87 15.60 -20.69 19.30
N VAL A 88 15.01 -19.59 18.82
CA VAL A 88 14.18 -19.63 17.61
C VAL A 88 14.38 -18.35 16.80
N ASP A 89 14.52 -18.54 15.49
CA ASP A 89 14.63 -17.45 14.52
C ASP A 89 13.25 -17.23 13.88
N VAL A 90 12.79 -15.98 13.91
CA VAL A 90 11.51 -15.58 13.33
C VAL A 90 11.77 -14.66 12.14
N SER A 91 11.44 -15.15 10.93
CA SER A 91 11.52 -14.32 9.70
C SER A 91 10.40 -13.29 9.69
N LEU A 92 10.75 -12.02 9.48
CA LEU A 92 9.79 -10.91 9.49
C LEU A 92 8.92 -10.91 8.23
N MET A 93 9.55 -11.06 7.06
CA MET A 93 8.89 -10.88 5.76
C MET A 93 8.36 -12.18 5.13
N ASP A 94 8.58 -13.35 5.73
CA ASP A 94 8.05 -14.60 5.19
C ASP A 94 6.51 -14.60 5.14
N GLY A 95 5.96 -14.61 3.92
CA GLY A 95 4.53 -14.57 3.65
C GLY A 95 3.97 -13.18 3.38
N PHE A 96 4.81 -12.15 3.35
CA PHE A 96 4.45 -10.79 2.94
C PHE A 96 4.99 -10.45 1.55
N PHE A 97 4.39 -9.45 0.92
CA PHE A 97 4.81 -8.99 -0.41
C PHE A 97 5.82 -7.85 -0.29
N GLU A 98 7.09 -8.15 -0.58
CA GLU A 98 8.22 -7.24 -0.36
C GLU A 98 8.18 -5.98 -1.23
N GLU A 99 7.47 -6.00 -2.36
CA GLU A 99 7.26 -4.80 -3.18
C GLU A 99 6.28 -3.81 -2.54
N GLN A 100 5.43 -4.27 -1.62
CA GLN A 100 4.44 -3.43 -0.94
C GLN A 100 4.89 -3.01 0.47
N LEU A 101 5.64 -3.88 1.16
CA LEU A 101 5.87 -3.77 2.60
C LEU A 101 7.36 -3.86 2.90
N LYS A 102 7.83 -3.00 3.81
CA LYS A 102 9.22 -3.00 4.28
C LYS A 102 9.28 -2.83 5.79
N PRO A 103 9.96 -3.70 6.56
CA PRO A 103 10.10 -3.51 8.00
C PRO A 103 10.73 -2.14 8.34
N ASN A 104 10.20 -1.48 9.37
CA ASN A 104 10.72 -0.21 9.86
C ASN A 104 11.86 -0.46 10.87
N PHE A 105 13.11 -0.25 10.42
CA PHE A 105 14.29 -0.31 11.28
C PHE A 105 14.80 1.07 11.73
N ASP A 106 14.13 2.16 11.34
CA ASP A 106 14.48 3.53 11.75
C ASP A 106 13.98 3.82 13.17
N ALA A 107 12.80 3.27 13.51
CA ALA A 107 12.23 3.31 14.84
C ALA A 107 12.71 2.12 15.68
N ASP A 108 13.11 2.38 16.93
CA ASP A 108 13.64 1.37 17.86
C ASP A 108 12.71 0.13 17.98
N PRO A 109 13.14 -1.05 17.47
CA PRO A 109 12.34 -2.27 17.55
C PRO A 109 11.97 -2.65 18.98
N HIS A 110 12.88 -2.53 19.95
CA HIS A 110 12.62 -2.93 21.34
C HIS A 110 11.58 -2.03 22.03
N LYS A 111 11.32 -0.84 21.48
CA LYS A 111 10.26 0.06 21.95
C LYS A 111 8.91 -0.21 21.29
N TYR A 112 8.90 -0.52 20.00
CA TYR A 112 7.67 -0.54 19.20
C TYR A 112 7.19 -1.94 18.79
N TRP A 113 8.04 -2.96 18.87
CA TRP A 113 7.72 -4.32 18.43
C TRP A 113 7.51 -5.24 19.63
N GLU A 114 6.80 -6.35 19.42
CA GLU A 114 6.59 -7.38 20.42
C GLU A 114 6.92 -8.76 19.86
N VAL A 115 7.75 -9.51 20.59
CA VAL A 115 7.87 -10.96 20.40
C VAL A 115 6.91 -11.63 21.38
N VAL A 116 6.08 -12.55 20.88
CA VAL A 116 5.06 -13.22 21.69
C VAL A 116 5.21 -14.73 21.57
N ASP A 117 5.31 -15.40 22.71
CA ASP A 117 5.09 -16.84 22.83
C ASP A 117 3.59 -17.08 22.68
N ARG A 118 3.19 -17.66 21.56
CA ARG A 118 1.80 -17.93 21.22
C ARG A 118 1.23 -19.18 21.90
N SER A 119 2.06 -20.03 22.47
CA SER A 119 1.61 -21.18 23.27
C SER A 119 1.12 -20.75 24.64
N THR A 120 1.73 -19.72 25.23
CA THR A 120 1.35 -19.18 26.55
C THR A 120 0.60 -17.85 26.48
N GLY A 121 0.76 -17.10 25.40
CA GLY A 121 0.28 -15.73 25.25
C GLY A 121 1.18 -14.69 25.93
N ALA A 122 2.33 -15.08 26.46
CA ALA A 122 3.25 -14.18 27.14
C ALA A 122 4.08 -13.36 26.13
N VAL A 123 4.31 -12.09 26.47
CA VAL A 123 5.28 -11.25 25.76
C VAL A 123 6.68 -11.66 26.21
N VAL A 124 7.55 -11.93 25.25
CA VAL A 124 8.94 -12.27 25.49
C VAL A 124 9.70 -10.99 25.86
N PRO A 125 10.45 -10.97 26.98
CA PRO A 125 11.22 -9.79 27.40
C PRO A 125 12.19 -9.30 26.33
N THR A 126 12.35 -7.99 26.22
CA THR A 126 13.20 -7.33 25.19
C THR A 126 14.67 -7.74 25.23
N GLU A 127 15.16 -8.13 26.41
CA GLU A 127 16.52 -8.65 26.62
C GLU A 127 16.72 -10.08 26.08
N GLN A 128 15.64 -10.78 25.73
CA GLN A 128 15.66 -12.15 25.21
C GLN A 128 15.56 -12.21 23.69
N TRP A 129 15.61 -11.08 22.98
CA TRP A 129 15.64 -11.10 21.53
C TRP A 129 16.41 -9.93 20.92
N THR A 130 16.95 -10.17 19.72
CA THR A 130 17.68 -9.18 18.92
C THR A 130 17.21 -9.21 17.48
N VAL A 131 17.31 -8.08 16.79
CA VAL A 131 16.95 -7.94 15.38
C VAL A 131 18.20 -7.99 14.51
N ASP A 132 18.20 -8.87 13.51
CA ASP A 132 19.12 -8.82 12.37
C ASP A 132 18.38 -8.15 11.20
N ALA A 133 18.66 -6.86 11.01
CA ALA A 133 18.03 -6.06 9.97
C ALA A 133 18.52 -6.42 8.55
N GLU A 134 19.73 -6.96 8.42
CA GLU A 134 20.28 -7.39 7.13
C GLU A 134 19.62 -8.70 6.67
N ALA A 135 19.42 -9.63 7.61
CA ALA A 135 18.73 -10.89 7.35
C ALA A 135 17.20 -10.78 7.36
N GLY A 136 16.63 -9.73 7.97
CA GLY A 136 15.18 -9.60 8.17
C GLY A 136 14.63 -10.61 9.18
N VAL A 137 15.41 -10.91 10.22
CA VAL A 137 15.12 -11.98 11.20
C VAL A 137 15.18 -11.41 12.61
N VAL A 138 14.32 -11.92 13.50
CA VAL A 138 14.42 -11.72 14.95
C VAL A 138 14.90 -13.01 15.59
N HIS A 139 16.02 -12.93 16.29
CA HIS A 139 16.59 -14.03 17.07
C HIS A 139 16.01 -13.99 18.49
N VAL A 140 15.35 -15.06 18.92
CA VAL A 140 14.82 -15.21 20.27
C VAL A 140 15.67 -16.23 21.03
N PHE A 141 16.07 -15.89 22.25
CA PHE A 141 16.93 -16.69 23.14
C PHE A 141 16.16 -17.10 24.39
N GLY A 142 16.50 -18.27 24.95
CA GLY A 142 15.79 -18.80 26.12
C GLY A 142 14.35 -19.24 25.80
N ALA A 143 14.09 -19.64 24.55
CA ALA A 143 12.79 -20.12 24.13
C ALA A 143 12.43 -21.45 24.82
N GLU A 144 11.18 -21.58 25.24
CA GLU A 144 10.61 -22.85 25.69
C GLU A 144 10.43 -23.82 24.52
N LEU A 145 10.88 -25.06 24.70
CA LEU A 145 10.86 -26.11 23.68
C LEU A 145 9.42 -26.42 23.25
N MET A 146 9.21 -26.58 21.93
CA MET A 146 7.91 -26.82 21.29
C MET A 146 6.89 -25.69 21.43
N HIS A 147 7.29 -24.49 21.86
CA HIS A 147 6.42 -23.32 21.80
C HIS A 147 6.50 -22.62 20.44
N GLU A 148 5.44 -21.91 20.07
CA GLU A 148 5.39 -21.13 18.83
C GLU A 148 5.59 -19.65 19.13
N TYR A 149 6.45 -18.99 18.37
CA TYR A 149 6.78 -17.58 18.55
C TYR A 149 6.40 -16.77 17.32
N THR A 150 6.01 -15.51 17.54
CA THR A 150 5.75 -14.54 16.46
C THR A 150 6.32 -13.19 16.84
N VAL A 151 6.57 -12.37 15.82
CA VAL A 151 6.87 -10.95 16.00
C VAL A 151 5.72 -10.10 15.46
N SER A 152 5.26 -9.15 16.27
CA SER A 152 4.46 -8.01 15.83
C SER A 152 5.39 -6.83 15.58
N PHE A 153 5.57 -6.42 14.33
CA PHE A 153 6.56 -5.42 13.92
C PHE A 153 5.93 -4.32 13.05
N LEU A 154 6.50 -3.12 13.10
CA LEU A 154 6.11 -2.02 12.21
C LEU A 154 6.72 -2.23 10.83
N ALA A 155 5.90 -2.02 9.79
CA ALA A 155 6.35 -1.98 8.41
C ALA A 155 5.81 -0.72 7.72
N TYR A 156 6.65 -0.11 6.90
CA TYR A 156 6.29 0.90 5.93
C TYR A 156 5.47 0.28 4.79
N ILE A 157 4.42 0.97 4.37
CA ILE A 157 3.66 0.67 3.16
C ILE A 157 4.29 1.49 2.02
N ILE A 158 5.05 0.83 1.16
CA ILE A 158 5.84 1.47 0.11
C ILE A 158 5.19 1.37 -1.29
N TRP A 159 3.96 0.84 -1.36
CA TRP A 159 3.16 0.83 -2.58
C TRP A 159 1.68 1.01 -2.23
N ASP A 160 1.04 2.04 -2.81
CA ASP A 160 -0.37 2.34 -2.57
C ASP A 160 -1.24 1.13 -2.96
N PRO A 161 -2.10 0.61 -2.07
CA PRO A 161 -2.82 -0.63 -2.33
C PRO A 161 -3.80 -0.55 -3.50
N VAL A 162 -4.35 0.63 -3.80
CA VAL A 162 -5.27 0.80 -4.94
C VAL A 162 -4.48 0.82 -6.25
N GLU A 163 -3.36 1.55 -6.29
CA GLU A 163 -2.47 1.58 -7.44
C GLU A 163 -1.83 0.22 -7.70
N MET A 164 -1.33 -0.46 -6.66
CA MET A 164 -0.82 -1.83 -6.71
C MET A 164 -1.85 -2.80 -7.28
N TYR A 165 -3.08 -2.76 -6.78
CA TYR A 165 -4.14 -3.63 -7.30
C TYR A 165 -4.37 -3.39 -8.79
N ASN A 166 -4.43 -2.14 -9.23
CA ASN A 166 -4.61 -1.79 -10.64
C ASN A 166 -3.41 -2.23 -11.49
N HIS A 167 -2.19 -2.05 -10.99
CA HIS A 167 -0.95 -2.41 -11.66
C HIS A 167 -0.86 -3.92 -11.91
N LEU A 168 -1.09 -4.71 -10.87
CA LEU A 168 -1.06 -6.17 -10.93
C LEU A 168 -2.22 -6.72 -11.77
N THR A 169 -3.43 -6.17 -11.62
CA THR A 169 -4.62 -6.63 -12.35
C THR A 169 -4.52 -6.37 -13.85
N ASN A 170 -3.98 -5.20 -14.23
CA ASN A 170 -3.89 -4.79 -15.63
C ASN A 170 -2.53 -5.12 -16.27
N GLY A 171 -1.57 -5.68 -15.51
CA GLY A 171 -0.26 -6.06 -16.01
C GLY A 171 0.54 -4.87 -16.54
N TRP A 172 0.60 -3.77 -15.78
CA TRP A 172 1.30 -2.54 -16.18
C TRP A 172 2.84 -2.66 -16.28
N GLY A 173 3.40 -3.85 -15.98
CA GLY A 173 4.81 -4.17 -16.22
C GLY A 173 5.74 -3.35 -15.32
N ASP A 174 6.73 -2.69 -15.93
CA ASP A 174 7.75 -1.92 -15.22
C ASP A 174 7.35 -0.45 -14.95
N LYS A 175 6.04 -0.14 -15.02
CA LYS A 175 5.55 1.19 -14.61
C LYS A 175 5.95 1.43 -13.15
N GLU A 176 6.46 2.62 -12.85
CA GLU A 176 6.84 3.00 -11.49
C GLU A 176 5.64 2.89 -10.53
N HIS A 177 5.87 2.27 -9.37
CA HIS A 177 4.88 2.08 -8.33
C HIS A 177 4.62 3.39 -7.59
N GLU A 178 3.35 3.75 -7.39
CA GLU A 178 3.03 4.94 -6.62
C GLU A 178 3.21 4.66 -5.12
N ILE A 179 4.10 5.41 -4.48
CA ILE A 179 4.38 5.32 -3.04
C ILE A 179 3.38 6.20 -2.29
N PRO A 180 2.66 5.67 -1.27
CA PRO A 180 1.73 6.46 -0.49
C PRO A 180 2.46 7.25 0.61
N PHE A 181 1.87 8.35 1.09
CA PHE A 181 2.43 9.17 2.17
C PHE A 181 1.38 9.51 3.24
N ASP A 182 1.82 9.61 4.50
CA ASP A 182 0.97 9.83 5.67
C ASP A 182 1.00 11.29 6.13
N ILE A 183 -0.18 11.94 6.07
CA ILE A 183 -0.38 13.35 6.44
C ILE A 183 -0.35 13.61 7.95
N TYR A 184 -0.19 12.56 8.77
CA TYR A 184 0.11 12.76 10.19
C TYR A 184 1.45 13.49 10.39
N HIS A 185 2.39 13.30 9.47
CA HIS A 185 3.68 13.98 9.46
C HIS A 185 3.56 15.42 8.93
N PRO A 186 4.21 16.42 9.55
CA PRO A 186 3.99 17.83 9.24
C PRO A 186 4.88 18.43 8.11
N ALA A 187 5.73 17.64 7.47
CA ALA A 187 6.85 18.13 6.64
C ALA A 187 6.44 18.64 5.25
#